data_AF-A0A059J5T1-F1
#
_entry.id   AF-A0A059J5T1-F1
#
_cell.length_a   1.000
_cell.length_b   1.000
_cell.length_c   1.000
_cell.angle_alpha   90.00
_cell.angle_beta   90.00
_cell.angle_gamma   90.00
#
_symmetry.space_group_name_H-M   'P 1'
#
loop_
_entity.id
_entity.type
_entity.pdbx_description
1 polymer ?
#
loop_
_entity_poly.entity_id
_entity_poly.type
_entity_poly.pdbx_seq_one_letter_code
_entity_poly.pdbx_strand_id
1 'polypeptide(L)'
;MKRNGSAPYELCVMATGGGAYKFYDMLKDALGVNVLREDEMECLIIGLDFFITEIPNEVFTYSETTPMQFAEARADVYPYLLVNIGSGVSMVKVSGPRQFERVGGTSLGGGTFWGLMALLTGARTFDEMLAMAERGDNSGVDMLVGDIYGTDYGKIGLKSTAIASTFGKVLKLKRLEERNAESSGSESPTSDQDISHFSHEDMSQSLLFAIRCVLQRVLIPVSSSTNSTSNNIGQIAYLQSEKHKIKHIYFGGSFIRGHRQTMNTLSYAIRFWSKGEKQAYFLRHEGYLGAVGAFLKRQPQHWGRRNSVENATAARFNQREGLSG
;
A
#
# COMPACT_ATOMS: atom_id res chain seq x y z
N MET A 1 26.39 16.31 -6.79
CA MET A 1 27.10 15.01 -6.78
C MET A 1 28.10 15.01 -7.94
N LYS A 2 29.39 14.74 -7.66
CA LYS A 2 30.48 14.81 -8.64
C LYS A 2 30.40 13.63 -9.64
N ARG A 3 30.73 13.89 -10.91
CA ARG A 3 30.76 12.94 -12.03
C ARG A 3 31.71 11.78 -11.73
N ASN A 4 31.21 10.54 -11.69
CA ASN A 4 31.99 9.31 -11.52
C ASN A 4 32.65 8.81 -12.84
N GLY A 5 33.21 9.71 -13.65
CA GLY A 5 34.09 9.33 -14.76
C GLY A 5 33.45 8.66 -15.99
N SER A 6 32.12 8.54 -16.07
CA SER A 6 31.44 8.01 -17.27
C SER A 6 31.28 9.10 -18.34
N ALA A 7 31.49 8.76 -19.62
CA ALA A 7 31.32 9.71 -20.72
C ALA A 7 29.85 10.21 -20.79
N PRO A 8 29.62 11.52 -21.02
CA PRO A 8 28.29 12.13 -20.94
C PRO A 8 27.26 11.60 -21.96
N TYR A 9 27.71 10.86 -22.99
CA TYR A 9 26.87 10.35 -24.07
C TYR A 9 26.42 8.89 -23.87
N GLU A 10 27.00 8.15 -22.90
CA GLU A 10 26.62 6.77 -22.60
C GLU A 10 25.58 6.66 -21.46
N LEU A 11 25.62 7.61 -20.53
CA LEU A 11 24.74 7.62 -19.37
C LEU A 11 23.38 8.24 -19.72
N CYS A 12 22.31 7.50 -19.45
CA CYS A 12 20.94 7.98 -19.66
C CYS A 12 20.06 7.49 -18.51
N VAL A 13 19.22 8.41 -18.02
CA VAL A 13 18.30 8.17 -16.92
C VAL A 13 16.92 7.90 -17.48
N MET A 14 16.35 6.73 -17.15
CA MET A 14 14.95 6.42 -17.41
C MET A 14 14.15 6.88 -16.20
N ALA A 15 13.28 7.87 -16.38
CA ALA A 15 12.45 8.43 -15.33
C ALA A 15 10.98 8.12 -15.60
N THR A 16 10.27 7.60 -14.60
CA THR A 16 8.83 7.34 -14.67
C THR A 16 8.10 8.00 -13.49
N GLY A 17 6.78 7.98 -13.51
CA GLY A 17 5.93 8.60 -12.50
C GLY A 17 5.74 10.10 -12.70
N GLY A 18 4.78 10.69 -11.97
CA GLY A 18 4.50 12.13 -12.05
C GLY A 18 5.72 13.04 -11.79
N GLY A 19 6.68 12.59 -10.98
CA GLY A 19 7.92 13.31 -10.72
C GLY A 19 8.82 13.46 -11.95
N ALA A 20 8.79 12.52 -12.89
CA ALA A 20 9.57 12.58 -14.13
C ALA A 20 9.15 13.74 -15.03
N TYR A 21 7.91 14.21 -14.91
CA TYR A 21 7.41 15.40 -15.60
C TYR A 21 7.75 16.67 -14.81
N LYS A 22 7.42 16.68 -13.51
CA LYS A 22 7.56 17.85 -12.64
C LYS A 22 9.02 18.31 -12.48
N PHE A 23 9.96 17.37 -12.42
CA PHE A 23 11.37 17.63 -12.12
C PHE A 23 12.28 17.41 -13.34
N TYR A 24 11.72 17.36 -14.55
CA TYR A 24 12.48 17.04 -15.77
C TYR A 24 13.65 18.00 -16.00
N ASP A 25 13.37 19.30 -16.06
CA ASP A 25 14.39 20.32 -16.35
C ASP A 25 15.46 20.34 -15.24
N MET A 26 15.03 20.26 -13.98
CA MET A 26 15.92 20.17 -12.82
C MET A 26 16.87 18.96 -12.91
N LEU A 27 16.36 17.77 -13.28
CA LEU A 27 17.17 16.56 -13.45
C LEU A 27 18.16 16.71 -14.61
N LYS A 28 17.69 17.24 -15.74
CA LYS A 28 18.49 17.44 -16.94
C LYS A 28 19.63 18.44 -16.69
N ASP A 29 19.33 19.56 -16.04
CA ASP A 29 20.30 20.62 -15.73
C ASP A 29 21.32 20.16 -14.67
N ALA A 30 20.85 19.45 -13.63
CA ALA A 30 21.71 19.00 -12.54
C ALA A 30 22.66 17.87 -12.95
N LEU A 31 22.20 16.93 -13.79
CA LEU A 31 22.98 15.76 -14.17
C LEU A 31 23.77 15.98 -15.47
N GLY A 32 23.26 16.82 -16.37
CA GLY A 32 23.86 17.03 -17.70
C GLY A 32 23.90 15.75 -18.53
N VAL A 33 22.92 14.85 -18.35
CA VAL A 33 22.77 13.56 -19.06
C VAL A 33 21.42 13.51 -19.77
N ASN A 34 21.26 12.56 -20.70
CA ASN A 34 19.96 12.34 -21.34
C ASN A 34 18.95 11.78 -20.31
N VAL A 35 17.79 12.42 -20.20
CA VAL A 35 16.68 11.99 -19.35
C VAL A 35 15.52 11.62 -20.26
N LEU A 36 15.12 10.35 -20.24
CA LEU A 36 13.98 9.83 -20.98
C LEU A 36 12.82 9.63 -20.00
N ARG A 37 11.64 10.12 -20.37
CA ARG A 37 10.42 10.01 -19.58
C ARG A 37 9.60 8.84 -20.09
N GLU A 38 9.15 8.01 -19.16
CA GLU A 38 8.31 6.85 -19.44
C GLU A 38 6.96 6.95 -18.72
N ASP A 39 5.93 6.36 -19.31
CA ASP A 39 4.59 6.30 -18.69
C ASP A 39 4.62 5.54 -17.37
N GLU A 40 3.92 6.07 -16.36
CA GLU A 40 3.89 5.50 -15.01
C GLU A 40 3.22 4.13 -14.98
N MET A 41 2.05 4.00 -15.62
CA MET A 41 1.28 2.78 -15.57
C MET A 41 1.98 1.67 -16.36
N GLU A 42 2.49 1.98 -17.55
CA GLU A 42 3.22 1.00 -18.35
C GLU A 42 4.46 0.48 -17.60
N CYS A 43 5.23 1.35 -16.95
CA CYS A 43 6.36 0.93 -16.14
C CYS A 43 5.94 0.07 -14.93
N LEU A 44 4.85 0.43 -14.24
CA LEU A 44 4.34 -0.38 -13.13
C LEU A 44 3.97 -1.80 -13.58
N ILE A 45 3.28 -1.95 -14.72
CA ILE A 45 2.87 -3.25 -15.24
C ILE A 45 4.08 -4.08 -15.69
N ILE A 46 5.01 -3.48 -16.45
CA ILE A 46 6.22 -4.18 -16.90
C ILE A 46 7.06 -4.68 -15.70
N GLY A 47 7.22 -3.83 -14.67
CA GLY A 47 7.94 -4.22 -13.47
C GLY A 47 7.24 -5.33 -12.69
N LEU A 48 5.91 -5.25 -12.55
CA LEU A 48 5.13 -6.28 -11.87
C LEU A 48 5.16 -7.62 -12.61
N ASP A 49 4.96 -7.62 -13.93
CA ASP A 49 5.03 -8.84 -14.74
C ASP A 49 6.40 -9.51 -14.57
N PHE A 50 7.49 -8.72 -14.63
CA PHE A 50 8.84 -9.22 -14.40
C PHE A 50 9.01 -9.87 -13.01
N PHE A 51 8.48 -9.24 -11.95
CA PHE A 51 8.54 -9.81 -10.61
C PHE A 51 7.71 -11.09 -10.47
N ILE A 52 6.57 -11.19 -11.17
CA ILE A 52 5.73 -12.39 -11.14
C ILE A 52 6.40 -13.54 -11.91
N THR A 53 7.04 -13.28 -13.05
CA THR A 53 7.52 -14.34 -13.96
C THR A 53 8.98 -14.71 -13.78
N GLU A 54 9.86 -13.75 -13.46
CA GLU A 54 11.32 -13.95 -13.50
C GLU A 54 11.97 -14.12 -12.13
N ILE A 55 11.36 -13.57 -11.08
CA ILE A 55 11.97 -13.49 -9.75
C ILE A 55 11.34 -14.54 -8.81
N PRO A 56 12.10 -15.57 -8.40
CA PRO A 56 11.61 -16.55 -7.44
C PRO A 56 11.43 -15.93 -6.06
N ASN A 57 10.44 -16.42 -5.30
CA ASN A 57 10.17 -15.97 -3.93
C ASN A 57 9.96 -14.45 -3.80
N GLU A 58 9.29 -13.85 -4.78
CA GLU A 58 8.96 -12.43 -4.81
C GLU A 58 7.53 -12.15 -4.38
N VAL A 59 6.59 -12.91 -4.96
CA VAL A 59 5.15 -12.78 -4.69
C VAL A 59 4.77 -13.69 -3.52
N PHE A 60 4.02 -13.16 -2.55
CA PHE A 60 3.54 -13.93 -1.41
C PHE A 60 2.13 -13.53 -0.99
N THR A 61 1.47 -14.42 -0.24
CA THR A 61 0.23 -14.14 0.48
C THR A 61 0.54 -13.96 1.97
N TYR A 62 -0.30 -13.22 2.68
CA TYR A 62 -0.09 -12.95 4.10
C TYR A 62 -1.36 -13.18 4.91
N SER A 63 -1.24 -13.91 6.02
CA SER A 63 -2.23 -13.95 7.11
C SER A 63 -1.51 -13.98 8.46
N GLU A 64 -2.21 -13.67 9.56
CA GLU A 64 -1.64 -13.80 10.91
C GLU A 64 -1.21 -15.24 11.24
N THR A 65 -1.95 -16.25 10.76
CA THR A 65 -1.65 -17.67 11.01
C THR A 65 -0.53 -18.20 10.13
N THR A 66 -0.37 -17.62 8.94
CA THR A 66 0.58 -18.08 7.92
C THR A 66 1.29 -16.85 7.34
N PRO A 67 2.32 -16.35 8.04
CA PRO A 67 3.05 -15.19 7.59
C PRO A 67 3.88 -15.54 6.35
N MET A 68 3.79 -14.68 5.33
CA MET A 68 4.67 -14.70 4.14
C MET A 68 4.75 -16.06 3.44
N GLN A 69 3.61 -16.56 2.97
CA GLN A 69 3.56 -17.77 2.15
C GLN A 69 3.84 -17.40 0.68
N PHE A 70 5.01 -17.79 0.16
CA PHE A 70 5.34 -17.54 -1.25
C PHE A 70 4.34 -18.21 -2.19
N ALA A 71 3.92 -17.45 -3.20
CA ALA A 71 3.02 -17.96 -4.22
C ALA A 71 3.80 -18.85 -5.19
N GLU A 72 3.22 -19.99 -5.55
CA GLU A 72 3.77 -20.85 -6.60
C GLU A 72 3.69 -20.15 -7.96
N ALA A 73 4.66 -20.44 -8.82
CA ALA A 73 4.66 -19.94 -10.19
C ALA A 73 3.44 -20.47 -10.93
N ARG A 74 2.71 -19.58 -11.60
CA ARG A 74 1.49 -19.92 -12.33
C ARG A 74 1.69 -19.73 -13.82
N ALA A 75 1.24 -20.70 -14.61
CA ALA A 75 1.23 -20.61 -16.06
C ALA A 75 0.24 -19.55 -16.57
N ASP A 76 -0.86 -19.32 -15.83
CA ASP A 76 -1.87 -18.32 -16.15
C ASP A 76 -1.86 -17.18 -15.12
N VAL A 77 -1.09 -16.14 -15.44
CA VAL A 77 -0.91 -14.93 -14.63
C VAL A 77 -2.10 -13.97 -14.77
N TYR A 78 -2.73 -13.95 -15.95
CA TYR A 78 -3.77 -13.00 -16.31
C TYR A 78 -5.18 -13.61 -16.16
N PRO A 79 -6.23 -12.79 -16.00
CA PRO A 79 -6.20 -11.38 -15.65
C PRO A 79 -5.90 -11.16 -14.16
N TYR A 80 -5.27 -10.03 -13.85
CA TYR A 80 -5.06 -9.60 -12.46
C TYR A 80 -5.39 -8.12 -12.27
N LEU A 81 -5.59 -7.72 -11.01
CA LEU A 81 -5.82 -6.34 -10.60
C LEU A 81 -4.61 -5.86 -9.81
N LEU A 82 -3.91 -4.84 -10.29
CA LEU A 82 -2.91 -4.12 -9.52
C LEU A 82 -3.58 -2.98 -8.75
N VAL A 83 -3.43 -2.99 -7.43
CA VAL A 83 -3.81 -1.91 -6.52
C VAL A 83 -2.52 -1.23 -6.03
N ASN A 84 -2.11 -0.16 -6.71
CA ASN A 84 -0.91 0.58 -6.38
C ASN A 84 -1.22 1.67 -5.35
N ILE A 85 -0.70 1.51 -4.13
CA ILE A 85 -0.93 2.40 -2.98
C ILE A 85 0.29 3.29 -2.77
N GLY A 86 0.20 4.54 -3.25
CA GLY A 86 1.21 5.58 -3.08
C GLY A 86 0.65 6.80 -2.34
N SER A 87 0.87 8.00 -2.88
CA SER A 87 0.23 9.22 -2.35
C SER A 87 -1.31 9.14 -2.45
N GLY A 88 -1.81 8.71 -3.60
CA GLY A 88 -3.18 8.21 -3.79
C GLY A 88 -3.18 6.71 -4.08
N VAL A 89 -4.30 6.20 -4.56
CA VAL A 89 -4.45 4.79 -4.95
C VAL A 89 -4.92 4.70 -6.39
N SER A 90 -4.21 3.90 -7.19
CA SER A 90 -4.59 3.58 -8.56
C SER A 90 -4.86 2.09 -8.70
N MET A 91 -5.98 1.75 -9.33
CA MET A 91 -6.40 0.37 -9.59
C MET A 91 -6.36 0.11 -11.09
N VAL A 92 -5.52 -0.83 -11.49
CA VAL A 92 -5.23 -1.14 -12.89
C VAL A 92 -5.57 -2.59 -13.14
N LYS A 93 -6.49 -2.85 -14.05
CA LYS A 93 -6.78 -4.19 -14.55
C LYS A 93 -5.76 -4.51 -15.64
N VAL A 94 -5.17 -5.70 -15.56
CA VAL A 94 -4.25 -6.23 -16.56
C VAL A 94 -4.86 -7.50 -17.13
N SER A 95 -5.18 -7.47 -18.42
CA SER A 95 -5.84 -8.57 -19.14
C SER A 95 -4.86 -9.48 -19.85
N GLY A 96 -3.63 -9.00 -20.09
CA GLY A 96 -2.59 -9.71 -20.80
C GLY A 96 -1.31 -8.87 -20.89
N PRO A 97 -0.26 -9.39 -21.54
CA PRO A 97 1.00 -8.67 -21.70
C PRO A 97 0.76 -7.32 -22.39
N ARG A 98 1.13 -6.23 -21.71
CA ARG A 98 0.92 -4.83 -22.17
C ARG A 98 -0.55 -4.45 -22.43
N GLN A 99 -1.51 -5.25 -21.97
CA GLN A 99 -2.94 -4.96 -22.09
C GLN A 99 -3.48 -4.59 -20.71
N PHE A 100 -3.50 -3.29 -20.42
CA PHE A 100 -3.93 -2.77 -19.12
C PHE A 100 -4.84 -1.56 -19.25
N GLU A 101 -5.73 -1.40 -18.27
CA GLU A 101 -6.64 -0.26 -18.16
C GLU A 101 -6.78 0.18 -16.70
N ARG A 102 -6.79 1.50 -16.47
CA ARG A 102 -7.07 2.05 -15.14
C ARG A 102 -8.57 2.00 -14.88
N VAL A 103 -9.00 1.09 -14.00
CA VAL A 103 -10.42 0.83 -13.70
C VAL A 103 -10.96 1.64 -12.52
N GLY A 104 -10.07 2.19 -11.70
CA GLY A 104 -10.47 2.97 -10.55
C GLY A 104 -9.30 3.56 -9.77
N GLY A 105 -9.64 4.15 -8.63
CA GLY A 105 -8.70 4.70 -7.68
C GLY A 105 -9.41 5.48 -6.59
N THR A 106 -8.65 5.89 -5.59
CA THR A 106 -9.11 6.80 -4.54
C THR A 106 -8.01 7.80 -4.22
N SER A 107 -8.40 9.04 -3.90
CA SER A 107 -7.48 10.04 -3.38
C SER A 107 -7.08 9.77 -1.93
N LEU A 108 -7.80 8.88 -1.23
CA LEU A 108 -7.51 8.45 0.14
C LEU A 108 -6.41 7.37 0.12
N GLY A 109 -5.16 7.82 0.01
CA GLY A 109 -3.97 6.96 0.01
C GLY A 109 -2.99 7.29 1.14
N GLY A 110 -1.73 6.93 0.94
CA GLY A 110 -0.67 7.20 1.92
C GLY A 110 -0.36 8.69 2.10
N GLY A 111 -0.59 9.51 1.08
CA GLY A 111 -0.41 10.96 1.15
C GLY A 111 -1.45 11.62 2.05
N THR A 112 -2.69 11.13 2.03
CA THR A 112 -3.75 11.56 2.95
C THR A 112 -3.41 11.20 4.38
N PHE A 113 -2.93 9.98 4.62
CA PHE A 113 -2.47 9.55 5.95
C PHE A 113 -1.38 10.48 6.46
N TRP A 114 -0.32 10.61 5.66
CA TRP A 114 0.87 11.38 6.03
C TRP A 114 0.55 12.86 6.25
N GLY A 115 -0.25 13.47 5.38
CA GLY A 115 -0.66 14.87 5.50
C GLY A 115 -1.51 15.15 6.74
N LEU A 116 -2.53 14.32 7.00
CA LEU A 116 -3.39 14.49 8.18
C LEU A 116 -2.60 14.22 9.47
N MET A 117 -1.77 13.19 9.49
CA MET A 117 -0.90 12.89 10.63
C MET A 117 0.09 14.01 10.93
N ALA A 118 0.74 14.56 9.90
CA ALA A 118 1.66 15.68 10.09
C ALA A 118 0.96 16.91 10.68
N LEU A 119 -0.30 17.15 10.30
CA LEU A 119 -1.11 18.25 10.85
C LEU A 119 -1.59 17.99 12.28
N LEU A 120 -2.02 16.76 12.60
CA LEU A 120 -2.62 16.44 13.89
C LEU A 120 -1.60 16.12 14.98
N THR A 121 -0.46 15.49 14.66
CA THR A 121 0.48 14.99 15.68
C THR A 121 1.84 15.68 15.63
N GLY A 122 2.12 16.45 14.56
CA GLY A 122 3.44 17.05 14.32
C GLY A 122 4.53 16.04 13.89
N ALA A 123 4.18 14.76 13.70
CA ALA A 123 5.10 13.72 13.28
C ALA A 123 5.72 14.04 11.91
N ARG A 124 7.00 13.73 11.75
CA ARG A 124 7.76 14.09 10.53
C ARG A 124 8.02 12.91 9.61
N THR A 125 8.02 11.71 10.15
CA THR A 125 8.37 10.50 9.39
C THR A 125 7.22 9.52 9.36
N PHE A 126 7.07 8.80 8.24
CA PHE A 126 6.00 7.83 8.08
C PHE A 126 6.10 6.67 9.09
N ASP A 127 7.33 6.25 9.42
CA ASP A 127 7.57 5.15 10.36
C ASP A 127 7.20 5.52 11.80
N GLU A 128 7.42 6.78 12.20
CA GLU A 128 6.96 7.32 13.48
C GLU A 128 5.43 7.31 13.57
N MET A 129 4.74 7.73 12.50
CA MET A 129 3.27 7.75 12.45
C MET A 129 2.66 6.34 12.53
N LEU A 130 3.28 5.36 11.86
CA LEU A 130 2.88 3.96 11.97
C LEU A 130 3.08 3.46 13.40
N ALA A 131 4.22 3.75 14.02
CA ALA A 131 4.49 3.36 15.41
C ALA A 131 3.52 3.99 16.41
N MET A 132 3.10 5.25 16.20
CA MET A 132 2.04 5.88 17.01
C MET A 132 0.72 5.12 16.88
N ALA A 133 0.30 4.82 15.65
CA ALA A 133 -0.95 4.11 15.39
C ALA A 133 -0.99 2.67 15.93
N GLU A 134 0.17 2.01 16.06
CA GLU A 134 0.25 0.69 16.69
C GLU A 134 -0.03 0.72 18.20
N ARG A 135 0.24 1.85 18.87
CA ARG A 135 0.06 2.01 20.31
C ARG A 135 -1.29 2.64 20.71
N GLY A 136 -2.01 3.21 19.75
CA GLY A 136 -3.28 3.90 20.02
C GLY A 136 -4.42 2.97 20.38
N ASP A 137 -5.48 3.57 20.92
CA ASP A 137 -6.83 3.03 21.00
C ASP A 137 -7.81 4.02 20.36
N ASN A 138 -8.27 3.70 19.16
CA ASN A 138 -9.24 4.51 18.43
C ASN A 138 -10.62 4.56 19.10
N SER A 139 -10.93 3.75 20.12
CA SER A 139 -12.26 3.69 20.73
C SER A 139 -12.72 5.03 21.32
N GLY A 140 -11.78 5.88 21.76
CA GLY A 140 -12.07 7.23 22.25
C GLY A 140 -12.39 8.24 21.14
N VAL A 141 -11.85 8.03 19.93
CA VAL A 141 -11.94 8.96 18.78
C VAL A 141 -13.07 8.58 17.82
N ASP A 142 -13.22 7.28 17.56
CA ASP A 142 -14.17 6.73 16.60
C ASP A 142 -15.52 6.46 17.23
N MET A 143 -16.58 6.68 16.45
CA MET A 143 -17.92 6.20 16.78
C MET A 143 -18.02 4.74 16.37
N LEU A 144 -18.22 3.86 17.33
CA LEU A 144 -18.42 2.43 17.10
C LEU A 144 -19.91 2.10 16.99
N VAL A 145 -20.24 0.95 16.43
CA VAL A 145 -21.62 0.43 16.36
C VAL A 145 -22.22 0.29 17.76
N GLY A 146 -21.42 -0.13 18.75
CA GLY A 146 -21.84 -0.24 20.14
C GLY A 146 -22.19 1.11 20.77
N ASP A 147 -21.57 2.21 20.33
CA ASP A 147 -21.92 3.55 20.81
C ASP A 147 -23.30 4.03 20.30
N ILE A 148 -23.77 3.46 19.18
CA ILE A 148 -25.07 3.80 18.57
C ILE A 148 -26.17 2.86 19.08
N TYR A 149 -25.90 1.56 19.13
CA TYR A 149 -26.90 0.54 19.39
C TYR A 149 -26.81 -0.08 20.80
N GLY A 150 -25.76 0.24 21.57
CA GLY A 150 -25.48 -0.34 22.91
C GLY A 150 -24.97 -1.79 22.87
N THR A 151 -25.22 -2.52 21.79
CA THR A 151 -24.84 -3.92 21.57
C THR A 151 -24.47 -4.14 20.11
N ASP A 152 -24.19 -5.39 19.73
CA ASP A 152 -24.01 -5.78 18.34
C ASP A 152 -25.29 -5.50 17.53
N TYR A 153 -25.13 -4.96 16.31
CA TYR A 153 -26.25 -4.73 15.42
C TYR A 153 -26.55 -5.99 14.58
N GLY A 154 -27.23 -6.94 15.22
CA GLY A 154 -27.47 -8.29 14.69
C GLY A 154 -28.27 -8.36 13.37
N LYS A 155 -29.06 -7.34 13.02
CA LYS A 155 -29.86 -7.34 11.77
C LYS A 155 -29.00 -7.39 10.50
N ILE A 156 -27.84 -6.76 10.54
CA ILE A 156 -26.87 -6.72 9.42
C ILE A 156 -25.50 -7.30 9.82
N GLY A 157 -25.39 -7.83 11.04
CA GLY A 157 -24.20 -8.54 11.49
C GLY A 157 -23.02 -7.66 11.87
N LEU A 158 -23.26 -6.41 12.30
CA LEU A 158 -22.16 -5.56 12.77
C LEU A 158 -21.86 -5.84 14.23
N LYS A 159 -20.60 -6.14 14.55
CA LYS A 159 -20.14 -6.19 15.94
C LYS A 159 -20.16 -4.79 16.54
N SER A 160 -20.42 -4.70 17.84
CA SER A 160 -20.35 -3.47 18.63
C SER A 160 -19.01 -2.76 18.53
N THR A 161 -17.92 -3.49 18.30
CA THR A 161 -16.56 -2.95 18.10
C THR A 161 -16.28 -2.44 16.68
N ALA A 162 -17.21 -2.62 15.74
CA ALA A 162 -17.02 -2.13 14.37
C ALA A 162 -17.12 -0.60 14.35
N ILE A 163 -16.21 0.05 13.62
CA ILE A 163 -16.23 1.50 13.42
C ILE A 163 -17.43 1.85 12.54
N ALA A 164 -18.36 2.64 13.07
CA ALA A 164 -19.49 3.20 12.36
C ALA A 164 -19.14 4.55 11.71
N SER A 165 -18.35 5.38 12.40
CA SER A 165 -17.86 6.66 11.87
C SER A 165 -16.49 7.01 12.45
N THR A 166 -15.49 7.04 11.58
CA THR A 166 -14.13 7.47 11.92
C THR A 166 -14.14 8.94 12.37
N PHE A 167 -13.45 9.27 13.47
CA PHE A 167 -13.49 10.59 14.13
C PHE A 167 -14.89 11.05 14.61
N GLY A 168 -15.88 10.15 14.63
CA GLY A 168 -17.27 10.51 14.92
C GLY A 168 -17.52 11.03 16.34
N LYS A 169 -16.64 10.76 17.31
CA LYS A 169 -16.78 11.26 18.69
C LYS A 169 -16.23 12.68 18.86
N VAL A 170 -15.27 13.10 18.04
CA VAL A 170 -14.56 14.38 18.18
C VAL A 170 -15.53 15.57 18.16
N LEU A 171 -16.44 15.62 17.18
CA LEU A 171 -17.42 16.70 17.08
C LEU A 171 -18.41 16.71 18.26
N LYS A 172 -18.80 15.54 18.75
CA LYS A 172 -19.76 15.41 19.85
C LYS A 172 -19.16 15.87 21.18
N LEU A 173 -17.90 15.52 21.43
CA LEU A 173 -17.16 15.92 22.62
C LEU A 173 -16.90 17.42 22.62
N LYS A 174 -16.45 17.99 21.48
CA LYS A 174 -16.25 19.43 21.33
C LYS A 174 -17.51 20.25 21.66
N ARG A 175 -18.66 19.85 21.11
CA ARG A 175 -19.96 20.53 21.41
C ARG A 175 -20.43 20.39 22.85
N LEU A 176 -20.00 19.33 23.55
CA LEU A 176 -20.34 19.14 24.95
C LEU A 176 -19.52 20.10 25.83
N GLU A 177 -18.24 20.27 25.49
CA GLU A 177 -17.33 21.20 26.15
C GLU A 177 -17.75 22.65 25.96
N GLU A 178 -18.09 23.06 24.72
CA GLU A 178 -18.61 24.40 24.43
C GLU A 178 -19.82 24.75 25.32
N ARG A 179 -20.77 23.82 25.47
CA ARG A 179 -21.95 24.00 26.35
C ARG A 179 -21.62 24.02 27.84
N ASN A 180 -20.63 23.23 28.26
CA ASN A 180 -20.18 23.19 29.65
C ASN A 180 -19.41 24.47 30.03
N ALA A 181 -18.64 25.04 29.11
CA ALA A 181 -17.95 26.32 29.28
C ALA A 181 -18.94 27.49 29.37
N GLU A 182 -19.97 27.51 28.51
CA GLU A 182 -21.05 28.52 28.54
C GLU A 182 -21.85 28.51 29.85
N SER A 183 -22.02 27.34 30.47
CA SER A 183 -22.78 27.20 31.72
C SER A 183 -21.94 27.42 32.99
N SER A 184 -20.62 27.34 32.91
CA SER A 184 -19.70 27.56 34.04
C SER A 184 -19.04 28.94 34.07
N GLY A 185 -19.29 29.79 33.07
CA GLY A 185 -18.83 31.19 33.05
C GLY A 185 -17.31 31.36 32.88
N SER A 186 -16.60 30.30 32.45
CA SER A 186 -15.18 30.35 32.11
C SER A 186 -14.98 31.00 30.74
N GLU A 187 -13.96 31.86 30.60
CA GLU A 187 -13.58 32.45 29.31
C GLU A 187 -13.36 31.37 28.24
N SER A 188 -13.80 31.66 27.01
CA SER A 188 -13.72 30.78 25.85
C SER A 188 -12.32 30.18 25.68
N PRO A 189 -12.18 28.84 25.53
CA PRO A 189 -10.88 28.24 25.34
C PRO A 189 -10.28 28.75 24.02
N THR A 190 -9.04 29.21 24.09
CA THR A 190 -8.23 29.53 22.90
C THR A 190 -8.07 28.26 22.05
N SER A 191 -8.23 28.40 20.72
CA SER A 191 -8.31 27.31 19.73
C SER A 191 -7.19 26.26 19.75
N ASP A 192 -6.05 26.55 20.38
CA ASP A 192 -4.88 25.68 20.41
C ASP A 192 -4.91 24.64 21.55
N GLN A 193 -5.82 24.75 22.53
CA GLN A 193 -5.97 23.76 23.61
C GLN A 193 -7.02 22.65 23.31
N ASP A 194 -7.86 22.83 22.29
CA ASP A 194 -8.99 21.92 21.97
C ASP A 194 -8.58 20.51 21.50
N ILE A 195 -7.34 20.31 21.04
CA ILE A 195 -6.85 19.00 20.56
C ILE A 195 -6.26 18.17 21.72
N SER A 196 -6.07 18.76 22.91
CA SER A 196 -5.33 18.13 24.02
C SER A 196 -6.04 16.93 24.68
N HIS A 197 -7.26 16.60 24.25
CA HIS A 197 -8.08 15.56 24.89
C HIS A 197 -7.92 14.16 24.28
N PHE A 198 -7.41 14.07 23.05
CA PHE A 198 -7.14 12.79 22.40
C PHE A 198 -5.64 12.56 22.31
N SER A 199 -5.19 11.36 22.69
CA SER A 199 -3.81 10.98 22.47
C SER A 199 -3.52 11.01 20.96
N HIS A 200 -2.32 11.50 20.63
CA HIS A 200 -1.85 11.48 19.25
C HIS A 200 -1.86 10.05 18.70
N GLU A 201 -1.53 9.06 19.52
CA GLU A 201 -1.61 7.63 19.17
C GLU A 201 -3.03 7.19 18.81
N ASP A 202 -4.06 7.61 19.55
CA ASP A 202 -5.46 7.24 19.29
C ASP A 202 -5.95 7.82 17.96
N MET A 203 -5.64 9.10 17.72
CA MET A 203 -5.93 9.76 16.44
C MET A 203 -5.15 9.10 15.28
N SER A 204 -3.90 8.70 15.54
CA SER A 204 -3.06 8.01 14.56
C SER A 204 -3.67 6.67 14.16
N GLN A 205 -4.15 5.91 15.14
CA GLN A 205 -4.79 4.63 14.90
C GLN A 205 -6.11 4.80 14.14
N SER A 206 -6.95 5.74 14.56
CA SER A 206 -8.20 6.08 13.88
C SER A 206 -7.97 6.46 12.41
N LEU A 207 -7.01 7.35 12.11
CA LEU A 207 -6.68 7.73 10.73
C LEU A 207 -6.11 6.57 9.91
N LEU A 208 -5.23 5.77 10.52
CA LEU A 208 -4.67 4.61 9.87
C LEU A 208 -5.75 3.60 9.53
N PHE A 209 -6.72 3.41 10.42
CA PHE A 209 -7.92 2.63 10.16
C PHE A 209 -8.77 3.27 9.07
N ALA A 210 -9.05 4.57 9.05
CA ALA A 210 -9.81 5.22 7.97
C ALA A 210 -9.27 4.88 6.57
N ILE A 211 -7.96 4.83 6.44
CA ILE A 211 -7.25 4.57 5.18
C ILE A 211 -7.12 3.07 4.90
N ARG A 212 -6.88 2.26 5.94
CA ARG A 212 -6.73 0.80 5.83
C ARG A 212 -8.02 -0.01 5.83
N CYS A 213 -9.09 0.47 6.46
CA CYS A 213 -10.11 -0.35 7.12
C CYS A 213 -10.54 -1.50 6.21
N VAL A 214 -10.82 -2.72 6.69
CA VAL A 214 -11.56 -3.15 7.89
C VAL A 214 -10.89 -4.39 8.47
N LEU A 215 -10.57 -4.37 9.77
CA LEU A 215 -11.40 -4.91 10.85
C LEU A 215 -10.58 -4.76 12.13
N GLN A 216 -11.13 -4.07 13.12
CA GLN A 216 -10.52 -4.06 14.44
C GLN A 216 -10.66 -5.45 15.07
N ARG A 217 -9.53 -5.95 15.54
CA ARG A 217 -9.37 -7.22 16.27
C ARG A 217 -10.53 -7.50 17.22
N VAL A 218 -11.27 -8.58 16.94
CA VAL A 218 -11.77 -9.48 17.99
C VAL A 218 -11.61 -10.90 17.45
N LEU A 219 -10.67 -11.65 18.04
CA LEU A 219 -10.60 -13.11 18.04
C LEU A 219 -12.02 -13.69 17.94
N ILE A 220 -12.39 -14.39 16.87
CA ILE A 220 -13.41 -15.46 16.85
C ILE A 220 -13.31 -16.17 15.49
N PRO A 221 -13.35 -17.52 15.47
CA PRO A 221 -13.37 -18.31 14.24
C PRO A 221 -14.72 -18.20 13.51
N VAL A 222 -14.62 -18.28 12.18
CA VAL A 222 -15.62 -18.57 11.15
C VAL A 222 -17.01 -18.98 11.65
N SER A 223 -18.03 -18.17 11.33
CA SER A 223 -19.31 -18.60 10.72
C SER A 223 -20.35 -17.48 10.84
N SER A 224 -20.43 -16.60 9.84
CA SER A 224 -21.67 -15.94 9.40
C SER A 224 -21.34 -14.76 8.47
N SER A 225 -22.08 -14.71 7.37
CA SER A 225 -22.09 -13.67 6.32
C SER A 225 -22.43 -12.29 6.87
N THR A 226 -21.47 -11.62 7.49
CA THR A 226 -21.67 -10.38 8.26
C THR A 226 -21.15 -9.16 7.49
N ASN A 227 -21.93 -8.63 6.54
CA ASN A 227 -21.56 -7.42 5.79
C ASN A 227 -21.30 -6.24 6.73
N SER A 228 -20.02 -5.96 7.03
CA SER A 228 -19.60 -4.83 7.85
C SER A 228 -18.85 -3.80 7.02
N THR A 229 -19.59 -2.78 6.61
CA THR A 229 -19.15 -1.60 5.86
C THR A 229 -18.16 -0.76 6.67
N SER A 230 -16.91 -0.69 6.18
CA SER A 230 -16.19 0.58 5.94
C SER A 230 -14.75 0.30 5.50
N ASN A 231 -14.48 -0.25 4.30
CA ASN A 231 -13.11 -0.23 3.77
C ASN A 231 -13.02 0.80 2.65
N ASN A 232 -11.97 1.63 2.63
CA ASN A 232 -11.66 2.38 1.42
C ASN A 232 -10.93 1.48 0.42
N ILE A 233 -9.66 1.13 0.68
CA ILE A 233 -8.85 0.47 -0.35
C ILE A 233 -9.28 -0.99 -0.61
N GLY A 234 -9.46 -1.79 0.44
CA GLY A 234 -9.78 -3.22 0.32
C GLY A 234 -11.15 -3.50 -0.32
N GLN A 235 -12.19 -2.74 0.06
CA GLN A 235 -13.54 -2.91 -0.52
C GLN A 235 -13.62 -2.34 -1.92
N ILE A 236 -12.99 -1.19 -2.22
CA ILE A 236 -12.94 -0.71 -3.61
C ILE A 236 -12.19 -1.71 -4.48
N ALA A 237 -11.07 -2.28 -4.01
CA ALA A 237 -10.35 -3.33 -4.72
C ALA A 237 -11.22 -4.57 -4.95
N TYR A 238 -11.96 -5.02 -3.92
CA TYR A 238 -12.93 -6.10 -4.05
C TYR A 238 -14.02 -5.77 -5.09
N LEU A 239 -14.68 -4.62 -5.00
CA LEU A 239 -15.74 -4.20 -5.92
C LEU A 239 -15.24 -4.10 -7.36
N GLN A 240 -14.03 -3.58 -7.57
CA GLN A 240 -13.40 -3.53 -8.88
C GLN A 240 -13.09 -4.94 -9.39
N SER A 241 -12.55 -5.81 -8.54
CA SER A 241 -12.29 -7.20 -8.91
C SER A 241 -13.57 -8.00 -9.18
N GLU A 242 -14.69 -7.70 -8.52
CA GLU A 242 -16.01 -8.27 -8.81
C GLU A 242 -16.54 -7.78 -10.16
N LYS A 243 -16.59 -6.46 -10.36
CA LYS A 243 -17.06 -5.83 -11.60
C LYS A 243 -16.31 -6.36 -12.83
N HIS A 244 -15.01 -6.60 -12.69
CA HIS A 244 -14.15 -7.06 -13.76
C HIS A 244 -13.89 -8.57 -13.76
N LYS A 245 -14.53 -9.34 -12.87
CA LYS A 245 -14.40 -10.81 -12.75
C LYS A 245 -12.95 -11.29 -12.57
N ILE A 246 -12.17 -10.54 -11.80
CA ILE A 246 -10.77 -10.83 -11.49
C ILE A 246 -10.68 -11.55 -10.14
N LYS A 247 -9.85 -12.60 -10.08
CA LYS A 247 -9.59 -13.37 -8.85
C LYS A 247 -8.31 -12.95 -8.12
N HIS A 248 -7.33 -12.44 -8.85
CA HIS A 248 -5.99 -12.17 -8.33
C HIS A 248 -5.76 -10.67 -8.20
N ILE A 249 -5.45 -10.24 -6.97
CA ILE A 249 -5.31 -8.83 -6.63
C ILE A 249 -3.90 -8.64 -6.05
N TYR A 250 -3.06 -7.89 -6.76
CA TYR A 250 -1.71 -7.55 -6.34
C TYR A 250 -1.72 -6.17 -5.69
N PHE A 251 -1.25 -6.10 -4.46
CA PHE A 251 -1.05 -4.84 -3.76
C PHE A 251 0.40 -4.41 -3.91
N GLY A 252 0.60 -3.22 -4.50
CA GLY A 252 1.91 -2.61 -4.72
C GLY A 252 1.99 -1.20 -4.15
N GLY A 253 3.12 -0.55 -4.37
CA GLY A 253 3.37 0.83 -3.96
C GLY A 253 4.17 0.94 -2.66
N SER A 254 4.35 2.17 -2.19
CA SER A 254 5.26 2.49 -1.08
C SER A 254 4.56 2.61 0.27
N PHE A 255 3.25 2.36 0.36
CA PHE A 255 2.49 2.51 1.60
C PHE A 255 2.60 1.29 2.53
N ILE A 256 2.66 0.08 1.99
CA ILE A 256 2.57 -1.16 2.77
C ILE A 256 3.86 -1.37 3.57
N ARG A 257 5.03 -1.17 2.95
CA ARG A 257 6.40 -1.28 3.50
C ARG A 257 6.63 -2.53 4.36
N GLY A 258 6.01 -3.65 4.01
CA GLY A 258 6.07 -4.90 4.80
C GLY A 258 5.37 -4.83 6.16
N HIS A 259 4.53 -3.81 6.41
CA HIS A 259 3.80 -3.65 7.66
C HIS A 259 2.73 -4.74 7.80
N ARG A 260 2.94 -5.61 8.79
CA ARG A 260 2.17 -6.85 9.02
C ARG A 260 0.68 -6.59 9.21
N GLN A 261 0.30 -5.57 9.98
CA GLN A 261 -1.11 -5.22 10.18
C GLN A 261 -1.76 -4.78 8.86
N THR A 262 -1.11 -3.94 8.03
CA THR A 262 -1.66 -3.52 6.73
C THR A 262 -1.94 -4.72 5.83
N MET A 263 -0.95 -5.62 5.69
CA MET A 263 -1.07 -6.80 4.84
C MET A 263 -2.18 -7.73 5.37
N ASN A 264 -2.27 -7.93 6.68
CA ASN A 264 -3.33 -8.73 7.27
C ASN A 264 -4.72 -8.14 6.99
N THR A 265 -4.88 -6.82 7.18
CA THR A 265 -6.15 -6.13 6.96
C THR A 265 -6.59 -6.22 5.50
N LEU A 266 -5.67 -6.02 4.55
CA LEU A 266 -5.97 -6.13 3.12
C LEU A 266 -6.32 -7.57 2.72
N SER A 267 -5.54 -8.56 3.16
CA SER A 267 -5.84 -9.98 2.94
C SER A 267 -7.19 -10.38 3.50
N TYR A 268 -7.46 -9.99 4.75
CA TYR A 268 -8.70 -10.29 5.43
C TYR A 268 -9.87 -9.68 4.67
N ALA A 269 -9.78 -8.39 4.30
CA ALA A 269 -10.83 -7.69 3.57
C ALA A 269 -11.21 -8.39 2.27
N ILE A 270 -10.22 -8.73 1.44
CA ILE A 270 -10.46 -9.42 0.17
C ILE A 270 -11.12 -10.78 0.43
N ARG A 271 -10.56 -11.59 1.33
CA ARG A 271 -11.10 -12.92 1.66
C ARG A 271 -12.52 -12.84 2.24
N PHE A 272 -12.77 -11.84 3.08
CA PHE A 272 -14.05 -11.63 3.75
C PHE A 272 -15.15 -11.31 2.75
N TRP A 273 -14.96 -10.25 1.96
CA TRP A 273 -15.96 -9.80 0.99
C TRP A 273 -16.14 -10.78 -0.16
N SER A 274 -15.07 -11.46 -0.57
CA SER A 274 -15.16 -12.47 -1.63
C SER A 274 -15.56 -13.86 -1.15
N LYS A 275 -15.84 -14.06 0.14
CA LYS A 275 -16.07 -15.40 0.74
C LYS A 275 -14.97 -16.42 0.37
N GLY A 276 -13.73 -15.96 0.25
CA GLY A 276 -12.58 -16.78 -0.14
C GLY A 276 -12.36 -17.01 -1.64
N GLU A 277 -13.22 -16.48 -2.52
CA GLU A 277 -13.06 -16.66 -3.98
C GLU A 277 -11.91 -15.86 -4.61
N LYS A 278 -11.41 -14.82 -3.92
CA LYS A 278 -10.34 -13.94 -4.40
C LYS A 278 -9.15 -13.98 -3.48
N GLN A 279 -7.98 -13.74 -4.06
CA GLN A 279 -6.70 -13.78 -3.36
C GLN A 279 -5.97 -12.46 -3.46
N ALA A 280 -5.54 -11.95 -2.31
CA ALA A 280 -4.60 -10.84 -2.18
C ALA A 280 -3.16 -11.35 -2.23
N TYR A 281 -2.32 -10.67 -3.00
CA TYR A 281 -0.89 -10.91 -3.15
C TYR A 281 -0.11 -9.64 -2.82
N PHE A 282 1.08 -9.83 -2.25
CA PHE A 282 2.04 -8.79 -1.92
C PHE A 282 3.39 -9.12 -2.56
N LEU A 283 4.24 -8.10 -2.68
CA LEU A 283 5.58 -8.23 -3.25
C LEU A 283 6.62 -7.77 -2.24
N ARG A 284 7.79 -8.39 -2.26
CA ARG A 284 8.92 -7.94 -1.44
C ARG A 284 9.43 -6.58 -1.90
N HIS A 285 9.37 -6.33 -3.21
CA HIS A 285 9.81 -5.11 -3.87
C HIS A 285 8.63 -4.28 -4.41
N GLU A 286 7.53 -4.24 -3.66
CA GLU A 286 6.30 -3.50 -3.96
C GLU A 286 6.50 -2.02 -4.34
N GLY A 287 7.49 -1.35 -3.77
CA GLY A 287 7.80 0.07 -4.05
C GLY A 287 8.64 0.31 -5.31
N TYR A 288 9.19 -0.73 -5.92
CA TYR A 288 10.18 -0.62 -7.01
C TYR A 288 9.62 -0.97 -8.39
N LEU A 289 8.34 -1.33 -8.49
CA LEU A 289 7.69 -1.76 -9.74
C LEU A 289 7.96 -0.78 -10.90
N GLY A 290 7.71 0.52 -10.70
CA GLY A 290 7.90 1.53 -11.73
C GLY A 290 9.37 1.72 -12.12
N ALA A 291 10.28 1.75 -11.15
CA ALA A 291 11.70 1.91 -11.42
C ALA A 291 12.27 0.72 -12.21
N VAL A 292 11.88 -0.50 -11.84
CA VAL A 292 12.25 -1.73 -12.56
C VAL A 292 11.65 -1.72 -13.97
N GLY A 293 10.38 -1.36 -14.14
CA GLY A 293 9.78 -1.26 -15.47
C GLY A 293 10.46 -0.23 -16.37
N ALA A 294 10.80 0.95 -15.84
CA ALA A 294 11.55 1.97 -16.59
C ALA A 294 12.94 1.47 -17.02
N PHE A 295 13.61 0.74 -16.13
CA PHE A 295 14.88 0.09 -16.44
C PHE A 295 14.75 -1.00 -17.51
N LEU A 296 13.71 -1.84 -17.41
CA LEU A 296 13.43 -2.92 -18.36
C LEU A 296 13.04 -2.41 -19.74
N LYS A 297 12.38 -1.25 -19.86
CA LYS A 297 12.02 -0.67 -21.17
C LYS A 297 13.23 -0.28 -22.03
N ARG A 298 14.34 0.11 -21.40
CA ARG A 298 15.54 0.51 -22.15
C ARG A 298 16.30 -0.69 -22.73
N GLN A 299 16.24 -1.85 -22.07
CA GLN A 299 17.05 -3.06 -22.35
C GLN A 299 18.48 -2.73 -22.85
N PRO A 300 19.47 -2.53 -21.96
CA PRO A 300 20.85 -2.29 -22.37
C PRO A 300 21.34 -3.39 -23.34
N GLN A 301 22.31 -3.07 -24.21
CA GLN A 301 22.83 -3.97 -25.27
C GLN A 301 23.36 -5.35 -24.79
N HIS A 302 23.37 -5.64 -23.48
CA HIS A 302 23.77 -6.92 -22.88
C HIS A 302 22.77 -7.47 -21.84
N TRP A 303 21.49 -7.11 -21.93
CA TRP A 303 20.44 -7.57 -21.02
C TRP A 303 20.14 -9.08 -21.18
N GLY A 304 20.28 -9.85 -20.10
CA GLY A 304 19.95 -11.29 -20.04
C GLY A 304 20.81 -12.07 -19.03
N ARG A 305 20.29 -13.19 -18.51
CA ARG A 305 20.94 -14.08 -17.49
C ARG A 305 22.30 -14.69 -17.89
N ARG A 306 22.91 -14.30 -19.02
CA ARG A 306 24.13 -14.93 -19.53
C ARG A 306 25.39 -14.65 -18.69
N ASN A 307 25.38 -13.63 -17.83
CA ASN A 307 26.55 -13.24 -17.01
C ASN A 307 26.27 -13.15 -15.49
N SER A 308 25.11 -13.60 -15.01
CA SER A 308 24.82 -13.67 -13.58
C SER A 308 25.55 -14.88 -12.96
N VAL A 309 26.79 -14.65 -12.50
CA VAL A 309 27.61 -15.28 -11.44
C VAL A 309 27.67 -16.83 -11.30
N GLU A 310 26.74 -17.64 -11.80
CA GLU A 310 26.78 -19.11 -11.69
C GLU A 310 27.74 -19.77 -12.71
N ASN A 311 27.96 -19.16 -13.87
CA ASN A 311 28.87 -19.70 -14.88
C ASN A 311 30.36 -19.43 -14.61
N ALA A 312 30.69 -18.51 -13.70
CA ALA A 312 32.09 -18.25 -13.35
C ALA A 312 32.70 -19.38 -12.51
N THR A 313 31.88 -20.09 -11.74
CA THR A 313 32.29 -21.24 -10.93
C THR A 313 32.35 -22.53 -11.76
N ALA A 314 31.42 -22.71 -12.71
CA ALA A 314 31.42 -23.87 -13.61
C ALA A 314 32.58 -23.82 -14.63
N ALA A 315 32.94 -22.64 -15.14
CA ALA A 315 34.06 -22.49 -16.08
C ALA A 315 35.45 -22.69 -15.43
N ARG A 316 35.57 -22.47 -14.11
CA ARG A 316 36.83 -22.69 -13.38
C ARG A 316 37.10 -24.14 -13.03
N PHE A 317 36.06 -24.99 -12.98
CA PHE A 317 36.24 -26.43 -12.76
C PHE A 317 36.63 -27.17 -14.05
N ASN A 318 36.09 -26.78 -15.21
CA ASN A 318 36.41 -27.44 -16.48
C ASN A 318 37.79 -27.11 -17.07
N GLN A 319 38.52 -26.11 -16.55
CA GLN A 319 39.90 -25.81 -16.99
C GLN A 319 40.99 -26.56 -16.21
N ARG A 320 40.67 -27.23 -15.09
CA ARG A 320 41.66 -27.95 -14.28
C ARG A 320 41.78 -29.44 -14.59
N GLU A 321 40.82 -30.05 -15.29
CA GLU A 321 40.87 -31.48 -15.65
C GLU A 321 41.43 -31.77 -17.07
N GLY A 322 41.83 -30.74 -17.83
CA GLY A 322 42.32 -30.89 -19.20
C GLY A 322 43.84 -30.91 -19.38
N LEU A 323 44.64 -30.98 -18.31
CA LEU A 323 46.12 -30.88 -18.35
C LEU A 323 46.85 -32.03 -17.66
N SER A 324 46.28 -33.23 -17.68
CA SER A 324 47.00 -34.47 -17.35
C SER A 324 46.77 -35.51 -18.46
N GLY A 325 47.57 -35.40 -19.51
CA GLY A 325 47.73 -36.36 -20.60
C GLY A 325 49.15 -36.22 -21.13
#